data_AF-A0A0M1VTA3-F1
#
_entry.id   AF-A0A0M1VTA3-F1
#
_cell.length_a   1.000
_cell.length_b   1.000
_cell.length_c   1.000
_cell.angle_alpha   90.00
_cell.angle_beta   90.00
_cell.angle_gamma   90.00
#
_symmetry.space_group_name_H-M   'P 1'
#
loop_
_entity.id
_entity.type
_entity.pdbx_description
1 polymer ?
#
loop_
_entity_poly.entity_id
_entity_poly.type
_entity_poly.pdbx_seq_one_letter_code
_entity_poly.pdbx_strand_id
1 'polypeptide(L)'
;MDKTLKEKIINNTFEGIDKIIETEYKHHPNESSYSVCRIQEGYNDYLKITFIKGKINYYRHNFNWKTSPDLKLACEELKETKRDNFVEEIVPEIKSKFEEIFFKYKDSFLFCYKFLLILEFEGEEGLLKDRTYNEEFYIENKERKEELKSKMEDYIKEVIFEEKKGIKDDRECVVFIGNLFDFNLMEYSENDLIELIEKILRVMKSVKNRKLEKEIQHDILYHLGEWTDDIFLKLEPKKVTEEQIDLYIYKALFQLKYGNRYDIKFACDDLKNAMNKYNSQKAKQYLEKGTGILSDELIYYKDENLECKANDVLATIDIKIKNEIAKSYEKALDFIINLLRNSFPHSYAIKFSSKSKKEFFNIKGLAKSSTHRFFRRILDFSELYDKLANYAKVAMKEFEWYQDVEEGEKSLLPGSYAVFGLGLYDEKYFPLIEEYYSKLDDEHQLAHQYFIETLIDKYGVTEKSLHIIFEGFLSGQFDKIFKNLAKLMEDEENKKLLIKELENFDKYEKETILYSIWGDKWKKFLV
;
A
#
# COMPACT_ATOMS: atom_id res chain seq x y z
N MET A 1 -25.05 23.39 -42.78
CA MET A 1 -23.87 22.74 -43.36
C MET A 1 -24.22 22.09 -44.69
N ASP A 2 -23.26 21.84 -45.58
CA ASP A 2 -23.49 21.03 -46.78
C ASP A 2 -23.86 19.59 -46.39
N LYS A 3 -24.93 19.05 -46.99
CA LYS A 3 -25.44 17.71 -46.67
C LYS A 3 -24.41 16.62 -46.99
N THR A 4 -23.64 16.80 -48.06
CA THR A 4 -22.60 15.85 -48.47
C THR A 4 -21.44 15.85 -47.47
N LEU A 5 -21.01 17.02 -47.02
CA LEU A 5 -19.98 17.19 -45.99
C LEU A 5 -20.38 16.50 -44.68
N LYS A 6 -21.62 16.72 -44.24
CA LYS A 6 -22.20 16.09 -43.05
C LYS A 6 -22.14 14.57 -43.12
N GLU A 7 -22.68 13.98 -44.19
CA GLU A 7 -22.76 12.53 -44.37
C GLU A 7 -21.37 11.88 -44.36
N LYS A 8 -20.38 12.51 -44.98
CA LYS A 8 -18.99 12.03 -44.99
C LYS A 8 -18.37 11.99 -43.58
N ILE A 9 -18.55 13.04 -42.78
CA ILE A 9 -18.01 13.08 -41.41
C ILE A 9 -18.67 12.00 -40.55
N ILE A 10 -19.99 11.83 -40.67
CA ILE A 10 -20.73 10.80 -39.95
C ILE A 10 -20.26 9.40 -40.39
N ASN A 11 -20.17 9.13 -41.68
CA ASN A 11 -19.73 7.82 -42.19
C ASN A 11 -18.30 7.48 -41.73
N ASN A 12 -17.36 8.43 -41.81
CA ASN A 12 -15.99 8.23 -41.30
C ASN A 12 -15.98 7.99 -39.78
N THR A 13 -16.88 8.66 -39.03
CA THR A 13 -17.00 8.47 -37.58
C THR A 13 -17.41 7.03 -37.25
N PHE A 14 -18.43 6.52 -37.94
CA PHE A 14 -18.95 5.17 -37.68
C PHE A 14 -18.07 4.07 -38.27
N GLU A 15 -17.34 4.31 -39.36
CA GLU A 15 -16.30 3.39 -39.83
C GLU A 15 -15.26 3.11 -38.74
N GLY A 16 -14.88 4.14 -37.97
CA GLY A 16 -13.96 3.96 -36.84
C GLY A 16 -14.58 3.19 -35.67
N ILE A 17 -15.85 3.44 -35.36
CA ILE A 17 -16.57 2.69 -34.32
C ILE A 17 -16.70 1.22 -34.71
N ASP A 18 -17.05 0.93 -35.96
CA ASP A 18 -17.15 -0.44 -36.49
C ASP A 18 -15.79 -1.16 -36.40
N LYS A 19 -14.68 -0.49 -36.76
CA LYS A 19 -13.33 -1.04 -36.59
C LYS A 19 -12.99 -1.34 -35.14
N ILE A 20 -13.40 -0.50 -34.20
CA ILE A 20 -13.21 -0.75 -32.77
C ILE A 20 -13.99 -1.98 -32.35
N ILE A 21 -15.28 -2.06 -32.69
CA ILE A 21 -16.15 -3.21 -32.37
C ILE A 21 -15.60 -4.50 -32.97
N GLU A 22 -15.20 -4.50 -34.23
CA GLU A 22 -14.57 -5.66 -34.87
C GLU A 22 -13.29 -6.10 -34.15
N THR A 23 -12.51 -5.14 -33.64
CA THR A 23 -11.27 -5.42 -32.92
C THR A 23 -11.57 -6.07 -31.57
N GLU A 24 -12.60 -5.63 -30.85
CA GLU A 24 -13.06 -6.27 -29.61
C GLU A 24 -13.46 -7.74 -29.85
N TYR A 25 -14.26 -8.02 -30.89
CA TYR A 25 -14.62 -9.40 -31.25
C TYR A 25 -13.43 -10.26 -31.67
N LYS A 26 -12.39 -9.67 -32.27
CA LYS A 26 -11.15 -10.40 -32.61
C LYS A 26 -10.34 -10.76 -31.37
N HIS A 27 -10.30 -9.89 -30.37
CA HIS A 27 -9.57 -10.15 -29.12
C HIS A 27 -10.32 -11.07 -28.16
N HIS A 28 -11.66 -11.08 -28.23
CA HIS A 28 -12.53 -11.87 -27.34
C HIS A 28 -13.42 -12.85 -28.14
N PRO A 29 -12.82 -13.85 -28.82
CA PRO A 29 -13.59 -14.79 -29.63
C PRO A 29 -14.48 -15.68 -28.74
N ASN A 30 -15.75 -15.81 -29.12
CA ASN A 30 -16.78 -16.59 -28.41
C ASN A 30 -17.12 -16.11 -26.99
N GLU A 31 -16.74 -14.88 -26.64
CA GLU A 31 -17.12 -14.28 -25.37
C GLU A 31 -18.61 -13.91 -25.39
N SER A 32 -19.28 -14.11 -24.25
CA SER A 32 -20.64 -13.61 -24.00
C SER A 32 -20.71 -12.97 -22.61
N SER A 33 -21.74 -12.15 -22.39
CA SER A 33 -22.03 -11.57 -21.06
C SER A 33 -21.98 -12.68 -20.00
N TYR A 34 -21.28 -12.41 -18.90
CA TYR A 34 -21.11 -13.30 -17.75
C TYR A 34 -20.36 -14.62 -17.99
N SER A 35 -19.72 -14.81 -19.16
CA SER A 35 -19.14 -16.11 -19.52
C SER A 35 -17.81 -16.41 -18.83
N VAL A 36 -16.89 -15.45 -18.83
CA VAL A 36 -15.58 -15.59 -18.16
C VAL A 36 -15.66 -15.24 -16.68
N CYS A 37 -16.48 -14.26 -16.33
CA CYS A 37 -16.75 -13.82 -14.95
C CYS A 37 -18.25 -13.62 -14.77
N ARG A 38 -18.86 -14.32 -13.80
CA ARG A 38 -20.32 -14.40 -13.61
C ARG A 38 -20.99 -13.10 -13.14
N ILE A 39 -20.19 -12.10 -12.81
CA ILE A 39 -20.61 -10.75 -12.40
C ILE A 39 -20.07 -9.68 -13.37
N GLN A 40 -19.60 -10.08 -14.55
CA GLN A 40 -19.19 -9.15 -15.61
C GLN A 40 -20.13 -9.26 -16.79
N GLU A 41 -20.95 -8.24 -16.97
CA GLU A 41 -21.88 -8.12 -18.10
C GLU A 41 -21.15 -7.70 -19.37
N GLY A 42 -20.21 -6.74 -19.28
CA GLY A 42 -19.46 -6.23 -20.43
C GLY A 42 -18.09 -5.66 -20.10
N TYR A 43 -17.41 -5.12 -21.12
CA TYR A 43 -16.03 -4.62 -20.98
C TYR A 43 -15.86 -3.12 -21.18
N ASN A 44 -16.67 -2.49 -22.04
CA ASN A 44 -16.48 -1.10 -22.43
C ASN A 44 -17.59 -0.21 -21.89
N ASP A 45 -17.21 0.84 -21.16
CA ASP A 45 -18.09 1.87 -20.61
C ASP A 45 -17.66 3.29 -21.02
N TYR A 46 -16.65 3.43 -21.89
CA TYR A 46 -16.06 4.70 -22.27
C TYR A 46 -15.63 4.75 -23.73
N LEU A 47 -15.94 5.87 -24.41
CA LEU A 47 -15.33 6.23 -25.68
C LEU A 47 -15.20 7.75 -25.78
N LYS A 48 -13.98 8.23 -26.02
CA LYS A 48 -13.76 9.62 -26.43
C LYS A 48 -13.43 9.69 -27.92
N ILE A 49 -14.15 10.53 -28.65
CA ILE A 49 -13.91 10.82 -30.06
C ILE A 49 -13.50 12.28 -30.19
N THR A 50 -12.33 12.50 -30.78
CA THR A 50 -11.76 13.83 -31.00
C THR A 50 -11.69 14.14 -32.49
N PHE A 51 -12.16 15.32 -32.88
CA PHE A 51 -12.25 15.80 -34.25
C PHE A 51 -11.32 17.00 -34.42
N ILE A 52 -10.10 16.76 -34.92
CA ILE A 52 -9.02 17.76 -34.90
C ILE A 52 -8.25 17.74 -36.23
N LYS A 53 -8.18 18.89 -36.92
CA LYS A 53 -7.28 19.14 -38.08
C LYS A 53 -7.34 18.05 -39.16
N GLY A 54 -8.55 17.71 -39.61
CA GLY A 54 -8.74 16.69 -40.64
C GLY A 54 -8.63 15.24 -40.16
N LYS A 55 -8.68 14.99 -38.84
CA LYS A 55 -8.55 13.65 -38.24
C LYS A 55 -9.64 13.38 -37.22
N ILE A 56 -10.08 12.13 -37.17
CA ILE A 56 -10.90 11.58 -36.09
C ILE A 56 -10.01 10.64 -35.28
N ASN A 57 -9.88 10.88 -33.99
CA ASN A 57 -9.13 10.01 -33.09
C ASN A 57 -10.03 9.46 -31.99
N TYR A 58 -9.88 8.17 -31.70
CA TYR A 58 -10.69 7.44 -30.73
C TYR A 58 -9.83 6.99 -29.55
N TYR A 59 -10.34 7.16 -28.34
CA TYR A 59 -9.71 6.74 -27.10
C TYR A 59 -10.70 5.87 -26.32
N ARG A 60 -10.31 4.63 -26.03
CA ARG A 60 -11.16 3.63 -25.34
C ARG A 60 -11.01 3.63 -23.83
N HIS A 61 -10.08 4.42 -23.29
CA HIS A 61 -9.82 4.50 -21.86
C HIS A 61 -9.61 5.95 -21.44
N ASN A 62 -10.09 6.29 -20.25
CA ASN A 62 -9.94 7.62 -19.65
C ASN A 62 -8.63 7.74 -18.85
N PHE A 63 -7.50 7.41 -19.45
CA PHE A 63 -6.20 7.49 -18.77
C PHE A 63 -5.52 8.83 -19.04
N ASN A 64 -5.33 9.64 -17.98
CA ASN A 64 -4.66 10.95 -18.07
C ASN A 64 -3.24 10.90 -18.66
N TRP A 65 -2.56 9.75 -18.60
CA TRP A 65 -1.21 9.56 -19.14
C TRP A 65 -1.17 9.05 -20.60
N LYS A 66 -2.29 8.53 -21.14
CA LYS A 66 -2.36 8.02 -22.52
C LYS A 66 -2.77 9.13 -23.47
N THR A 67 -1.78 9.74 -24.12
CA THR A 67 -1.99 10.85 -25.06
C THR A 67 -2.20 10.40 -26.51
N SER A 68 -1.90 9.12 -26.83
CA SER A 68 -2.06 8.56 -28.16
C SER A 68 -3.43 7.88 -28.31
N PRO A 69 -4.14 8.10 -29.43
CA PRO A 69 -5.41 7.43 -29.68
C PRO A 69 -5.24 5.93 -29.96
N ASP A 70 -6.27 5.16 -29.62
CA ASP A 70 -6.39 3.73 -29.94
C ASP A 70 -6.61 3.51 -31.44
N LEU A 71 -7.37 4.40 -32.07
CA LEU A 71 -7.62 4.40 -33.51
C LEU A 71 -7.57 5.83 -34.05
N LYS A 72 -7.07 5.98 -35.27
CA LYS A 72 -7.00 7.25 -35.98
C LYS A 72 -7.43 7.10 -37.42
N LEU A 73 -8.33 7.95 -37.86
CA LEU A 73 -8.81 8.02 -39.24
C LEU A 73 -8.61 9.44 -39.80
N ALA A 74 -8.34 9.51 -41.10
CA ALA A 74 -8.33 10.77 -41.83
C ALA A 74 -9.76 11.16 -42.22
N CYS A 75 -10.10 12.43 -42.07
CA CYS A 75 -11.39 13.01 -42.41
C CYS A 75 -11.16 14.49 -42.76
N GLU A 76 -10.68 14.74 -43.98
CA GLU A 76 -10.26 16.07 -44.46
C GLU A 76 -11.41 17.08 -44.44
N GLU A 77 -12.65 16.59 -44.56
CA GLU A 77 -13.90 17.33 -44.42
C GLU A 77 -13.99 18.15 -43.10
N LEU A 78 -13.29 17.71 -42.04
CA LEU A 78 -13.24 18.45 -40.78
C LEU A 78 -12.55 19.82 -40.91
N LYS A 79 -11.65 20.01 -41.88
CA LYS A 79 -10.97 21.31 -42.08
C LYS A 79 -11.93 22.39 -42.55
N GLU A 80 -12.98 22.00 -43.26
CA GLU A 80 -14.01 22.89 -43.79
C GLU A 80 -15.19 23.08 -42.80
N THR A 81 -15.17 22.35 -41.68
CA THR A 81 -16.26 22.34 -40.71
C THR A 81 -16.07 23.43 -39.66
N LYS A 82 -17.10 24.25 -39.46
CA LYS A 82 -17.16 25.24 -38.37
C LYS A 82 -17.76 24.62 -37.11
N ARG A 83 -17.34 25.11 -35.94
CA ARG A 83 -17.82 24.65 -34.63
C ARG A 83 -19.34 24.61 -34.56
N ASP A 84 -20.03 25.70 -34.88
CA ASP A 84 -21.49 25.76 -34.71
C ASP A 84 -22.22 24.74 -35.61
N ASN A 85 -21.77 24.55 -36.85
CA ASN A 85 -22.28 23.50 -37.73
C ASN A 85 -22.02 22.09 -37.17
N PHE A 86 -20.86 21.85 -36.57
CA PHE A 86 -20.54 20.57 -35.94
C PHE A 86 -21.49 20.29 -34.77
N VAL A 87 -21.70 21.29 -33.92
CA VAL A 87 -22.56 21.18 -32.73
C VAL A 87 -24.04 21.01 -33.10
N GLU A 88 -24.54 21.78 -34.06
CA GLU A 88 -25.96 21.77 -34.43
C GLU A 88 -26.35 20.54 -35.27
N GLU A 89 -25.46 20.06 -36.15
CA GLU A 89 -25.83 19.06 -37.14
C GLU A 89 -25.13 17.70 -36.99
N ILE A 90 -23.89 17.65 -36.49
CA ILE A 90 -23.09 16.40 -36.42
C ILE A 90 -23.27 15.72 -35.07
N VAL A 91 -23.11 16.48 -33.97
CA VAL A 91 -23.20 15.94 -32.61
C VAL A 91 -24.51 15.19 -32.33
N PRO A 92 -25.71 15.72 -32.67
CA PRO A 92 -26.97 15.00 -32.42
C PRO A 92 -27.08 13.71 -33.22
N GLU A 93 -26.54 13.67 -34.44
CA GLU A 93 -26.57 12.47 -35.27
C GLU A 93 -25.60 11.39 -34.79
N ILE A 94 -24.41 11.77 -34.32
CA ILE A 94 -23.48 10.83 -33.67
C ILE A 94 -24.14 10.23 -32.43
N LYS A 95 -24.74 11.07 -31.57
CA LYS A 95 -25.42 10.60 -30.34
C LYS A 95 -26.52 9.58 -30.66
N SER A 96 -27.45 9.94 -31.55
CA SER A 96 -28.57 9.07 -31.93
C SER A 96 -28.09 7.72 -32.49
N LYS A 97 -27.15 7.73 -33.43
CA LYS A 97 -26.62 6.50 -34.04
C LYS A 97 -25.79 5.67 -33.05
N PHE A 98 -25.03 6.31 -32.16
CA PHE A 98 -24.27 5.59 -31.14
C PHE A 98 -25.20 4.94 -30.11
N GLU A 99 -26.28 5.62 -29.71
CA GLU A 99 -27.30 5.04 -28.84
C GLU A 99 -27.97 3.81 -29.48
N GLU A 100 -28.30 3.87 -30.77
CA GLU A 100 -28.78 2.70 -31.52
C GLU A 100 -27.77 1.54 -31.49
N ILE A 101 -26.47 1.81 -31.64
CA ILE A 101 -25.42 0.79 -31.53
C ILE A 101 -25.37 0.22 -30.12
N PHE A 102 -25.36 1.07 -29.09
CA PHE A 102 -25.31 0.64 -27.70
C PHE A 102 -26.44 -0.35 -27.37
N PHE A 103 -27.68 -0.03 -27.76
CA PHE A 103 -28.83 -0.92 -27.54
C PHE A 103 -28.89 -2.12 -28.51
N LYS A 104 -28.35 -2.01 -29.73
CA LYS A 104 -28.20 -3.16 -30.64
C LYS A 104 -27.33 -4.25 -30.04
N TYR A 105 -26.31 -3.86 -29.27
CA TYR A 105 -25.35 -4.76 -28.62
C TYR A 105 -25.68 -5.07 -27.16
N LYS A 106 -26.92 -4.80 -26.70
CA LYS A 106 -27.33 -4.92 -25.30
C LYS A 106 -27.16 -6.29 -24.66
N ASP A 107 -27.17 -7.36 -25.45
CA ASP A 107 -27.02 -8.75 -24.99
C ASP A 107 -25.58 -9.28 -25.18
N SER A 108 -24.68 -8.45 -25.73
CA SER A 108 -23.28 -8.81 -26.00
C SER A 108 -22.35 -8.44 -24.84
N PHE A 109 -21.11 -8.93 -24.89
CA PHE A 109 -20.06 -8.55 -23.94
C PHE A 109 -19.49 -7.15 -24.18
N LEU A 110 -19.83 -6.48 -25.30
CA LEU A 110 -19.13 -5.26 -25.70
C LEU A 110 -19.27 -4.15 -24.66
N PHE A 111 -20.51 -3.86 -24.27
CA PHE A 111 -20.83 -2.70 -23.45
C PHE A 111 -21.23 -3.09 -22.03
N CYS A 112 -20.75 -2.33 -21.06
CA CYS A 112 -21.28 -2.35 -19.70
C CYS A 112 -22.71 -1.79 -19.68
N TYR A 113 -23.38 -1.89 -18.53
CA TYR A 113 -24.75 -1.36 -18.42
C TYR A 113 -24.83 0.17 -18.61
N LYS A 114 -23.73 0.89 -18.36
CA LYS A 114 -23.57 2.33 -18.57
C LYS A 114 -22.46 2.61 -19.58
N PHE A 115 -22.54 3.76 -20.26
CA PHE A 115 -21.53 4.20 -21.21
C PHE A 115 -21.38 5.72 -21.23
N LEU A 116 -20.13 6.20 -21.20
CA LEU A 116 -19.75 7.60 -21.36
C LEU A 116 -19.13 7.82 -22.75
N LEU A 117 -19.84 8.56 -23.60
CA LEU A 117 -19.36 9.04 -24.89
C LEU A 117 -18.92 10.51 -24.75
N ILE A 118 -17.66 10.82 -25.05
CA ILE A 118 -17.14 12.19 -25.08
C ILE A 118 -16.86 12.60 -26.52
N LEU A 119 -17.36 13.78 -26.92
CA LEU A 119 -17.11 14.37 -28.23
C LEU A 119 -16.35 15.67 -28.07
N GLU A 120 -15.10 15.71 -28.55
CA GLU A 120 -14.26 16.91 -28.57
C GLU A 120 -14.01 17.36 -30.01
N PHE A 121 -14.19 18.63 -30.32
CA PHE A 121 -13.91 19.19 -31.64
C PHE A 121 -13.01 20.43 -31.53
N GLU A 122 -12.04 20.54 -32.43
CA GLU A 122 -11.21 21.74 -32.62
C GLU A 122 -11.16 22.13 -34.11
N GLY A 123 -11.84 23.23 -34.44
CA GLY A 123 -11.81 23.83 -35.78
C GLY A 123 -10.52 24.60 -36.09
N GLU A 124 -10.23 24.86 -37.37
CA GLU A 124 -8.99 25.55 -37.78
C GLU A 124 -9.06 27.09 -37.62
N GLU A 125 -10.24 27.68 -37.84
CA GLU A 125 -10.44 29.14 -37.84
C GLU A 125 -11.07 29.68 -36.55
N GLY A 126 -10.71 30.91 -36.17
CA GLY A 126 -11.27 31.62 -35.01
C GLY A 126 -10.35 31.65 -33.77
N LEU A 127 -10.76 32.38 -32.73
CA LEU A 127 -10.10 32.32 -31.42
C LEU A 127 -10.34 30.95 -30.79
N LEU A 128 -9.43 30.49 -29.93
CA LEU A 128 -9.48 29.13 -29.37
C LEU A 128 -10.82 28.81 -28.69
N LYS A 129 -11.40 29.78 -27.96
CA LYS A 129 -12.71 29.62 -27.29
C LYS A 129 -13.89 29.47 -28.27
N ASP A 130 -13.76 30.02 -29.48
CA ASP A 130 -14.83 30.08 -30.47
C ASP A 130 -14.74 28.93 -31.49
N ARG A 131 -13.67 28.13 -31.43
CA ARG A 131 -13.44 26.99 -32.35
C ARG A 131 -13.43 25.62 -31.67
N THR A 132 -13.47 25.57 -30.34
CA THR A 132 -13.46 24.32 -29.57
C THR A 132 -14.84 23.93 -29.06
N TYR A 133 -15.09 22.63 -28.99
CA TYR A 133 -16.28 22.05 -28.37
C TYR A 133 -15.89 20.81 -27.56
N ASN A 134 -16.57 20.61 -26.43
CA ASN A 134 -16.49 19.40 -25.62
C ASN A 134 -17.88 19.10 -25.06
N GLU A 135 -18.36 17.88 -25.21
CA GLU A 135 -19.59 17.42 -24.59
C GLU A 135 -19.50 15.96 -24.17
N GLU A 136 -20.04 15.67 -22.99
CA GLU A 136 -20.18 14.33 -22.42
C GLU A 136 -21.61 13.85 -22.57
N PHE A 137 -21.78 12.60 -23.00
CA PHE A 137 -23.06 11.93 -23.17
C PHE A 137 -23.06 10.61 -22.40
N TYR A 138 -23.99 10.49 -21.46
CA TYR A 138 -24.16 9.31 -20.62
C TYR A 138 -25.36 8.50 -21.11
N ILE A 139 -25.16 7.21 -21.36
CA ILE A 139 -26.19 6.26 -21.78
C ILE A 139 -26.28 5.15 -20.74
N GLU A 140 -27.49 4.75 -20.39
CA GLU A 140 -27.73 3.68 -19.42
C GLU A 140 -28.76 2.68 -19.96
N ASN A 141 -28.45 1.40 -19.84
CA ASN A 141 -29.38 0.30 -20.03
C ASN A 141 -29.90 -0.18 -18.67
N LYS A 142 -31.13 0.21 -18.33
CA LYS A 142 -31.77 -0.10 -17.04
C LYS A 142 -32.03 -1.59 -16.82
N GLU A 143 -32.48 -2.31 -17.86
CA GLU A 143 -32.73 -3.75 -17.79
C GLU A 143 -31.44 -4.50 -17.43
N ARG A 144 -30.34 -4.12 -18.07
CA ARG A 144 -29.01 -4.70 -17.83
C ARG A 144 -28.43 -4.29 -16.47
N LYS A 145 -28.70 -3.07 -16.00
CA LYS A 145 -28.35 -2.62 -14.64
C LYS A 145 -29.03 -3.50 -13.59
N GLU A 146 -30.33 -3.74 -13.73
CA GLU A 146 -31.12 -4.57 -12.81
C GLU A 146 -30.62 -6.03 -12.82
N GLU A 147 -30.30 -6.59 -13.99
CA GLU A 147 -29.72 -7.93 -14.10
C GLU A 147 -28.36 -8.03 -13.37
N LEU A 148 -27.46 -7.09 -13.65
CA LEU A 148 -26.13 -7.06 -13.02
C LEU A 148 -26.23 -6.89 -11.51
N LYS A 149 -27.09 -5.98 -11.03
CA LYS A 149 -27.32 -5.76 -9.61
C LYS A 149 -27.78 -7.05 -8.92
N SER A 150 -28.76 -7.75 -9.50
CA SER A 150 -29.23 -9.03 -8.97
C SER A 150 -28.12 -10.08 -8.90
N LYS A 151 -27.27 -10.19 -9.94
CA LYS A 151 -26.13 -11.10 -9.95
C LYS A 151 -25.07 -10.73 -8.91
N MET A 152 -24.82 -9.44 -8.70
CA MET A 152 -23.91 -8.93 -7.67
C MET A 152 -24.43 -9.25 -6.27
N GLU A 153 -25.71 -9.04 -5.99
CA GLU A 153 -26.35 -9.36 -4.71
C GLU A 153 -26.27 -10.87 -4.40
N ASP A 154 -26.59 -11.72 -5.38
CA ASP A 154 -26.46 -13.17 -5.26
C ASP A 154 -25.00 -13.60 -5.03
N TYR A 155 -24.06 -12.97 -5.73
CA TYR A 155 -22.62 -13.22 -5.58
C TYR A 155 -22.14 -12.85 -4.18
N ILE A 156 -22.46 -11.64 -3.69
CA ILE A 156 -22.10 -11.17 -2.35
C ILE A 156 -22.68 -12.11 -1.30
N LYS A 157 -23.94 -12.52 -1.46
CA LYS A 157 -24.56 -13.50 -0.56
C LYS A 157 -23.81 -14.83 -0.53
N GLU A 158 -23.54 -15.44 -1.69
CA GLU A 158 -22.92 -16.75 -1.77
C GLU A 158 -21.45 -16.75 -1.31
N VAL A 159 -20.67 -15.74 -1.69
CA VAL A 159 -19.22 -15.68 -1.50
C VAL A 159 -18.84 -15.02 -0.18
N ILE A 160 -19.51 -13.94 0.21
CA ILE A 160 -19.12 -13.11 1.36
C ILE A 160 -19.93 -13.45 2.62
N PHE A 161 -21.25 -13.66 2.49
CA PHE A 161 -22.09 -13.92 3.66
C PHE A 161 -22.19 -15.41 4.01
N GLU A 162 -22.38 -16.27 3.01
CA GLU A 162 -22.56 -17.71 3.18
C GLU A 162 -21.24 -18.50 3.04
N GLU A 163 -20.18 -17.88 2.48
CA GLU A 163 -18.84 -18.46 2.25
C GLU A 163 -18.87 -19.83 1.52
N LYS A 164 -19.91 -20.07 0.71
CA LYS A 164 -20.15 -21.32 -0.03
C LYS A 164 -19.08 -21.52 -1.09
N LYS A 165 -18.70 -20.44 -1.79
CA LYS A 165 -17.64 -20.41 -2.81
C LYS A 165 -16.56 -19.42 -2.42
N GLY A 166 -15.35 -19.67 -2.91
CA GLY A 166 -14.28 -18.67 -2.90
C GLY A 166 -14.31 -17.81 -4.17
N ILE A 167 -13.51 -16.75 -4.17
CA ILE A 167 -13.26 -15.97 -5.38
C ILE A 167 -12.34 -16.79 -6.30
N LYS A 168 -12.68 -16.85 -7.58
CA LYS A 168 -12.10 -17.78 -8.56
C LYS A 168 -10.66 -17.42 -8.93
N ASP A 169 -10.42 -16.16 -9.28
CA ASP A 169 -9.15 -15.66 -9.80
C ASP A 169 -9.04 -14.14 -9.63
N ASP A 170 -7.86 -13.59 -9.93
CA ASP A 170 -7.55 -12.16 -9.82
C ASP A 170 -8.52 -11.29 -10.65
N ARG A 171 -8.97 -11.79 -11.81
CA ARG A 171 -9.93 -11.06 -12.64
C ARG A 171 -11.29 -10.93 -11.95
N GLU A 172 -11.78 -12.00 -11.32
CA GLU A 172 -13.03 -11.92 -10.54
C GLU A 172 -12.89 -10.97 -9.34
N CYS A 173 -11.71 -10.84 -8.73
CA CYS A 173 -11.43 -9.80 -7.73
C CYS A 173 -11.61 -8.40 -8.30
N VAL A 174 -10.90 -8.06 -9.38
CA VAL A 174 -10.93 -6.73 -9.99
C VAL A 174 -12.35 -6.35 -10.41
N VAL A 175 -13.07 -7.25 -11.08
CA VAL A 175 -14.46 -7.01 -11.49
C VAL A 175 -15.37 -6.83 -10.27
N PHE A 176 -15.21 -7.68 -9.25
CA PHE A 176 -16.03 -7.61 -8.05
C PHE A 176 -15.86 -6.29 -7.33
N ILE A 177 -14.62 -5.85 -7.10
CA ILE A 177 -14.36 -4.59 -6.41
C ILE A 177 -14.75 -3.39 -7.28
N GLY A 178 -14.50 -3.41 -8.59
CA GLY A 178 -14.95 -2.35 -9.50
C GLY A 178 -16.46 -2.14 -9.47
N ASN A 179 -17.24 -3.23 -9.59
CA ASN A 179 -18.70 -3.18 -9.47
C ASN A 179 -19.15 -2.81 -8.05
N LEU A 180 -18.40 -3.27 -7.04
CA LEU A 180 -18.69 -2.93 -5.66
C LEU A 180 -18.67 -1.42 -5.51
N PHE A 181 -17.65 -0.69 -6.00
CA PHE A 181 -17.53 0.77 -5.90
C PHE A 181 -18.47 1.58 -6.82
N ASP A 182 -19.28 0.91 -7.64
CA ASP A 182 -20.30 1.58 -8.46
C ASP A 182 -21.57 1.85 -7.64
N PHE A 183 -21.60 3.00 -6.97
CA PHE A 183 -22.76 3.46 -6.19
C PHE A 183 -24.04 3.59 -7.02
N ASN A 184 -23.95 3.87 -8.33
CA ASN A 184 -25.14 3.91 -9.18
C ASN A 184 -25.67 2.48 -9.40
N LEU A 185 -24.81 1.50 -9.64
CA LEU A 185 -25.21 0.10 -9.79
C LEU A 185 -25.83 -0.46 -8.51
N MET A 186 -25.11 -0.29 -7.40
CA MET A 186 -25.42 -1.00 -6.16
C MET A 186 -26.46 -0.29 -5.30
N GLU A 187 -26.57 1.04 -5.43
CA GLU A 187 -27.58 1.87 -4.75
C GLU A 187 -27.56 1.77 -3.22
N TYR A 188 -26.38 1.50 -2.65
CA TYR A 188 -26.14 1.50 -1.20
C TYR A 188 -25.54 2.85 -0.75
N SER A 189 -25.42 3.09 0.57
CA SER A 189 -24.71 4.24 1.15
C SER A 189 -23.21 4.05 1.33
N GLU A 190 -22.43 5.12 1.43
CA GLU A 190 -20.99 5.02 1.74
C GLU A 190 -20.69 4.20 3.01
N ASN A 191 -21.59 4.20 3.98
CA ASN A 191 -21.49 3.36 5.18
C ASN A 191 -21.70 1.87 4.90
N ASP A 192 -22.67 1.51 4.05
CA ASP A 192 -22.88 0.13 3.63
C ASP A 192 -21.63 -0.44 2.92
N LEU A 193 -20.94 0.39 2.12
CA LEU A 193 -19.68 0.01 1.50
C LEU A 193 -18.61 -0.31 2.53
N ILE A 194 -18.43 0.55 3.54
CA ILE A 194 -17.45 0.34 4.61
C ILE A 194 -17.72 -0.99 5.33
N GLU A 195 -18.98 -1.26 5.69
CA GLU A 195 -19.37 -2.51 6.34
C GLU A 195 -19.10 -3.73 5.46
N LEU A 196 -19.41 -3.64 4.16
CA LEU A 196 -19.19 -4.71 3.21
C LEU A 196 -17.69 -4.95 2.98
N ILE A 197 -16.86 -3.90 2.88
CA ILE A 197 -15.39 -4.03 2.80
C ILE A 197 -14.84 -4.76 4.03
N GLU A 198 -15.23 -4.37 5.24
CA GLU A 198 -14.75 -5.03 6.47
C GLU A 198 -15.16 -6.51 6.51
N LYS A 199 -16.35 -6.84 6.01
CA LYS A 199 -16.81 -8.22 5.87
C LYS A 199 -15.97 -8.98 4.83
N ILE A 200 -15.69 -8.38 3.67
CA ILE A 200 -14.83 -8.95 2.62
C ILE A 200 -13.44 -9.25 3.18
N LEU A 201 -12.80 -8.27 3.85
CA LEU A 201 -11.48 -8.44 4.46
C LEU A 201 -11.43 -9.62 5.45
N ARG A 202 -12.51 -9.83 6.21
CA ARG A 202 -12.60 -10.98 7.12
C ARG A 202 -12.66 -12.32 6.38
N VAL A 203 -13.44 -12.39 5.30
CA VAL A 203 -13.59 -13.60 4.47
C VAL A 203 -12.29 -13.92 3.71
N MET A 204 -11.52 -12.90 3.34
CA MET A 204 -10.23 -13.08 2.65
C MET A 204 -9.19 -13.82 3.48
N LYS A 205 -9.25 -13.74 4.81
CA LYS A 205 -8.35 -14.49 5.71
C LYS A 205 -8.56 -16.00 5.70
N SER A 206 -9.66 -16.49 5.10
CA SER A 206 -9.93 -17.92 5.01
C SER A 206 -8.94 -18.62 4.06
N VAL A 207 -8.68 -19.91 4.30
CA VAL A 207 -7.76 -20.72 3.46
C VAL A 207 -8.16 -20.70 1.98
N LYS A 208 -9.46 -20.57 1.68
CA LYS A 208 -10.01 -20.52 0.31
C LYS A 208 -9.55 -19.27 -0.45
N ASN A 209 -9.42 -18.13 0.23
CA ASN A 209 -9.26 -16.82 -0.41
C ASN A 209 -7.95 -16.11 -0.08
N ARG A 210 -7.19 -16.57 0.93
CA ARG A 210 -5.97 -15.90 1.43
C ARG A 210 -4.90 -15.59 0.37
N LYS A 211 -4.92 -16.29 -0.76
CA LYS A 211 -4.00 -16.02 -1.88
C LYS A 211 -4.31 -14.68 -2.59
N LEU A 212 -5.57 -14.26 -2.57
CA LEU A 212 -6.09 -13.06 -3.21
C LEU A 212 -6.21 -11.88 -2.23
N GLU A 213 -5.84 -12.06 -0.96
CA GLU A 213 -6.01 -11.05 0.08
C GLU A 213 -5.28 -9.75 -0.25
N LYS A 214 -4.03 -9.84 -0.73
CA LYS A 214 -3.24 -8.67 -1.14
C LYS A 214 -3.83 -7.96 -2.36
N GLU A 215 -4.32 -8.73 -3.34
CA GLU A 215 -4.94 -8.19 -4.55
C GLU A 215 -6.20 -7.39 -4.20
N ILE A 216 -7.08 -7.96 -3.38
CA ILE A 216 -8.29 -7.26 -2.92
C ILE A 216 -7.97 -6.02 -2.11
N GLN A 217 -6.95 -6.06 -1.24
CA GLN A 217 -6.50 -4.87 -0.52
C GLN A 217 -6.03 -3.77 -1.48
N HIS A 218 -5.28 -4.16 -2.53
CA HIS A 218 -4.81 -3.24 -3.56
C HIS A 218 -5.97 -2.63 -4.36
N ASP A 219 -6.89 -3.45 -4.86
CA ASP A 219 -8.05 -3.00 -5.64
C ASP A 219 -8.98 -2.08 -4.83
N ILE A 220 -9.23 -2.41 -3.56
CA ILE A 220 -10.03 -1.56 -2.68
C ILE A 220 -9.33 -0.22 -2.47
N LEU A 221 -8.02 -0.21 -2.22
CA LEU A 221 -7.27 1.02 -2.04
C LEU A 221 -7.27 1.88 -3.32
N TYR A 222 -7.15 1.24 -4.48
CA TYR A 222 -7.22 1.88 -5.80
C TYR A 222 -8.57 2.60 -5.98
N HIS A 223 -9.69 1.89 -5.81
CA HIS A 223 -11.02 2.49 -6.01
C HIS A 223 -11.42 3.49 -4.92
N LEU A 224 -10.96 3.32 -3.67
CA LEU A 224 -11.09 4.37 -2.64
C LEU A 224 -10.33 5.65 -3.06
N GLY A 225 -9.17 5.49 -3.68
CA GLY A 225 -8.38 6.58 -4.26
C GLY A 225 -9.12 7.30 -5.38
N GLU A 226 -9.61 6.56 -6.37
CA GLU A 226 -10.41 7.12 -7.47
C GLU A 226 -11.65 7.85 -6.96
N TRP A 227 -12.43 7.23 -6.07
CA TRP A 227 -13.61 7.87 -5.48
C TRP A 227 -13.24 9.16 -4.74
N THR A 228 -12.11 9.16 -4.02
CA THR A 228 -11.63 10.35 -3.31
C THR A 228 -11.30 11.49 -4.26
N ASP A 229 -10.46 11.21 -5.27
CA ASP A 229 -9.92 12.22 -6.17
C ASP A 229 -10.95 12.70 -7.19
N ASP A 230 -11.77 11.78 -7.70
CA ASP A 230 -12.69 12.08 -8.78
C ASP A 230 -14.08 12.53 -8.33
N ILE A 231 -14.49 12.17 -7.11
CA ILE A 231 -15.80 12.50 -6.57
C ILE A 231 -15.64 13.39 -5.33
N PHE A 232 -15.16 12.84 -4.21
CA PHE A 232 -15.23 13.48 -2.90
C PHE A 232 -14.54 14.85 -2.85
N LEU A 233 -13.31 14.96 -3.35
CA LEU A 233 -12.53 16.20 -3.30
C LEU A 233 -13.03 17.27 -4.27
N LYS A 234 -13.84 16.90 -5.28
CA LYS A 234 -14.50 17.83 -6.21
C LYS A 234 -15.81 18.40 -5.65
N LEU A 235 -16.37 17.81 -4.59
CA LEU A 235 -17.59 18.31 -3.95
C LEU A 235 -17.34 19.62 -3.19
N GLU A 236 -18.35 20.50 -3.20
CA GLU A 236 -18.35 21.68 -2.34
C GLU A 236 -18.42 21.26 -0.85
N PRO A 237 -17.51 21.73 0.03
CA PRO A 237 -17.40 21.20 1.40
C PRO A 237 -18.67 21.31 2.24
N LYS A 238 -19.53 22.30 1.97
CA LYS A 238 -20.79 22.51 2.69
C LYS A 238 -21.91 21.55 2.26
N LYS A 239 -21.73 20.84 1.15
CA LYS A 239 -22.73 19.92 0.55
C LYS A 239 -22.37 18.45 0.78
N VAL A 240 -21.19 18.17 1.35
CA VAL A 240 -20.73 16.80 1.63
C VAL A 240 -21.51 16.22 2.81
N THR A 241 -21.95 14.98 2.69
CA THR A 241 -22.67 14.26 3.74
C THR A 241 -21.73 13.69 4.80
N GLU A 242 -22.26 13.30 5.96
CA GLU A 242 -21.46 12.64 6.99
C GLU A 242 -20.92 11.28 6.52
N GLU A 243 -21.71 10.52 5.76
CA GLU A 243 -21.31 9.20 5.23
C GLU A 243 -20.16 9.32 4.21
N GLN A 244 -20.17 10.36 3.38
CA GLN A 244 -19.06 10.69 2.48
C GLN A 244 -17.79 11.04 3.27
N ILE A 245 -17.91 11.85 4.33
CA ILE A 245 -16.77 12.17 5.19
C ILE A 245 -16.24 10.89 5.86
N ASP A 246 -17.13 9.98 6.26
CA ASP A 246 -16.76 8.70 6.87
C ASP A 246 -16.00 7.78 5.91
N LEU A 247 -16.41 7.67 4.65
CA LEU A 247 -15.68 6.90 3.64
C LEU A 247 -14.32 7.53 3.31
N TYR A 248 -14.23 8.85 3.26
CA TYR A 248 -12.95 9.54 3.09
C TYR A 248 -11.99 9.27 4.26
N ILE A 249 -12.50 9.27 5.50
CA ILE A 249 -11.72 8.90 6.68
C ILE A 249 -11.35 7.42 6.64
N TYR A 250 -12.28 6.55 6.24
CA TYR A 250 -12.05 5.12 6.10
C TYR A 250 -10.92 4.84 5.11
N LYS A 251 -10.92 5.51 3.95
CA LYS A 251 -9.83 5.46 2.98
C LYS A 251 -8.49 5.79 3.61
N ALA A 252 -8.41 6.86 4.39
CA ALA A 252 -7.17 7.23 5.07
C ALA A 252 -6.70 6.15 6.06
N LEU A 253 -7.61 5.56 6.84
CA LEU A 253 -7.28 4.46 7.75
C LEU A 253 -6.85 3.19 7.01
N PHE A 254 -7.54 2.85 5.93
CA PHE A 254 -7.22 1.71 5.08
C PHE A 254 -5.83 1.85 4.49
N GLN A 255 -5.50 3.05 4.00
CA GLN A 255 -4.18 3.40 3.48
C GLN A 255 -3.09 3.36 4.55
N LEU A 256 -3.36 3.77 5.79
CA LEU A 256 -2.40 3.63 6.90
C LEU A 256 -2.10 2.18 7.24
N LYS A 257 -3.07 1.28 7.03
CA LYS A 257 -2.98 -0.12 7.41
C LYS A 257 -2.41 -1.01 6.29
N TYR A 258 -2.80 -0.77 5.05
CA TYR A 258 -2.48 -1.63 3.90
C TYR A 258 -1.75 -0.89 2.76
N GLY A 259 -1.65 0.44 2.83
CA GLY A 259 -0.93 1.24 1.83
C GLY A 259 0.58 1.19 2.04
N ASN A 260 1.32 1.71 1.05
CA ASN A 260 2.77 1.78 1.15
C ASN A 260 3.20 2.92 2.09
N ARG A 261 4.44 2.90 2.57
CA ARG A 261 4.91 3.90 3.53
C ARG A 261 4.91 5.34 2.98
N TYR A 262 5.11 5.53 1.68
CA TYR A 262 4.96 6.83 1.00
C TYR A 262 3.54 7.38 1.15
N ASP A 263 2.55 6.48 1.27
CA ASP A 263 1.13 6.78 1.34
C ASP A 263 0.71 7.23 2.75
N ILE A 264 1.48 6.92 3.80
CA ILE A 264 1.19 7.31 5.19
C ILE A 264 1.05 8.84 5.34
N LYS A 265 1.91 9.59 4.64
CA LYS A 265 1.86 11.06 4.69
C LYS A 265 0.54 11.57 4.10
N PHE A 266 0.14 11.05 2.94
CA PHE A 266 -1.10 11.42 2.27
C PHE A 266 -2.32 11.06 3.12
N ALA A 267 -2.34 9.88 3.74
CA ALA A 267 -3.41 9.50 4.65
C ALA A 267 -3.52 10.40 5.89
N CYS A 268 -2.38 10.80 6.49
CA CYS A 268 -2.39 11.77 7.58
C CYS A 268 -2.90 13.15 7.13
N ASP A 269 -2.56 13.57 5.92
CA ASP A 269 -3.02 14.83 5.35
C ASP A 269 -4.52 14.76 5.01
N ASP A 270 -5.04 13.60 4.57
CA ASP A 270 -6.46 13.34 4.38
C ASP A 270 -7.24 13.45 5.70
N LEU A 271 -6.74 12.86 6.80
CA LEU A 271 -7.35 13.02 8.13
C LEU A 271 -7.35 14.48 8.59
N LYS A 272 -6.25 15.23 8.36
CA LYS A 272 -6.19 16.67 8.68
C LYS A 272 -7.17 17.46 7.81
N ASN A 273 -7.32 17.10 6.54
CA ASN A 273 -8.26 17.73 5.64
C ASN A 273 -9.71 17.47 6.10
N ALA A 274 -10.05 16.23 6.43
CA ALA A 274 -11.33 15.84 7.04
C ALA A 274 -11.63 16.66 8.31
N MET A 275 -10.65 16.81 9.19
CA MET A 275 -10.77 17.62 10.42
C MET A 275 -10.96 19.12 10.11
N ASN A 276 -10.10 19.71 9.27
CA ASN A 276 -10.03 21.17 9.12
C ASN A 276 -11.05 21.72 8.11
N LYS A 277 -11.21 21.04 6.97
CA LYS A 277 -12.05 21.51 5.86
C LYS A 277 -13.50 21.06 6.01
N TYR A 278 -13.71 19.88 6.57
CA TYR A 278 -15.03 19.27 6.74
C TYR A 278 -15.49 19.19 8.21
N ASN A 279 -14.70 19.73 9.15
CA ASN A 279 -15.02 19.79 10.59
C ASN A 279 -15.30 18.43 11.25
N SER A 280 -14.74 17.35 10.71
CA SER A 280 -14.97 16.00 11.23
C SER A 280 -14.40 15.82 12.64
N GLN A 281 -15.29 15.52 13.59
CA GLN A 281 -14.88 15.17 14.96
C GLN A 281 -14.22 13.79 15.03
N LYS A 282 -14.62 12.86 14.17
CA LYS A 282 -14.03 11.52 14.07
C LYS A 282 -12.57 11.60 13.61
N ALA A 283 -12.29 12.38 12.56
CA ALA A 283 -10.91 12.61 12.11
C ALA A 283 -10.06 13.30 13.19
N LYS A 284 -10.63 14.28 13.90
CA LYS A 284 -9.97 14.94 15.04
C LYS A 284 -9.61 13.93 16.14
N GLN A 285 -10.56 13.09 16.54
CA GLN A 285 -10.34 12.03 17.52
C GLN A 285 -9.21 11.09 17.08
N TYR A 286 -9.19 10.65 15.81
CA TYR A 286 -8.13 9.80 15.28
C TYR A 286 -6.76 10.46 15.31
N LEU A 287 -6.65 11.75 15.01
CA LEU A 287 -5.39 12.48 15.08
C LEU A 287 -4.92 12.74 16.51
N GLU A 288 -5.83 12.99 17.45
CA GLU A 288 -5.49 13.39 18.83
C GLU A 288 -5.34 12.19 19.78
N LYS A 289 -6.19 11.16 19.63
CA LYS A 289 -6.34 10.04 20.55
C LYS A 289 -6.31 8.67 19.89
N GLY A 290 -6.23 8.59 18.56
CA GLY A 290 -6.29 7.32 17.85
C GLY A 290 -7.71 6.78 17.73
N THR A 291 -7.87 5.48 17.43
CA THR A 291 -9.16 4.87 17.05
C THR A 291 -10.21 4.90 18.16
N GLY A 292 -9.79 5.01 19.42
CA GLY A 292 -10.63 4.85 20.60
C GLY A 292 -10.86 3.40 21.03
N ILE A 293 -10.29 2.41 20.33
CA ILE A 293 -10.32 1.00 20.74
C ILE A 293 -9.50 0.80 22.04
N LEU A 294 -8.37 1.48 22.14
CA LEU A 294 -7.55 1.52 23.35
C LEU A 294 -8.11 2.56 24.32
N SER A 295 -8.21 2.20 25.61
CA SER A 295 -8.70 3.12 26.63
C SER A 295 -7.76 4.31 26.84
N ASP A 296 -8.30 5.45 27.27
CA ASP A 296 -7.53 6.67 27.58
C ASP A 296 -6.38 6.37 28.59
N GLU A 297 -6.59 5.43 29.52
CA GLU A 297 -5.57 4.99 30.50
C GLU A 297 -4.41 4.21 29.88
N LEU A 298 -4.67 3.47 28.79
CA LEU A 298 -3.62 2.74 28.06
C LEU A 298 -2.79 3.67 27.18
N ILE A 299 -3.41 4.68 26.58
CA ILE A 299 -2.75 5.57 25.61
C ILE A 299 -2.18 6.84 26.24
N TYR A 300 -2.46 7.12 27.51
CA TYR A 300 -1.96 8.32 28.19
C TYR A 300 -1.51 8.03 29.62
N TYR A 301 -0.27 8.41 29.93
CA TYR A 301 0.28 8.34 31.29
C TYR A 301 1.03 9.62 31.63
N LYS A 302 0.86 10.14 32.85
CA LYS A 302 1.61 11.31 33.32
C LYS A 302 1.78 11.32 34.82
N ASP A 303 3.00 11.60 35.26
CA ASP A 303 3.34 11.86 36.66
C ASP A 303 4.43 12.96 36.76
N GLU A 304 5.07 13.06 37.92
CA GLU A 304 6.20 13.97 38.16
C GLU A 304 7.45 13.66 37.32
N ASN A 305 7.63 12.41 36.89
CA ASN A 305 8.85 11.88 36.28
C ASN A 305 8.78 11.83 34.75
N LEU A 306 7.61 11.56 34.18
CA LEU A 306 7.42 11.47 32.74
C LEU A 306 6.00 11.84 32.28
N GLU A 307 5.84 11.91 30.96
CA GLU A 307 4.56 11.95 30.25
C GLU A 307 4.67 11.06 29.00
N CYS A 308 3.76 10.12 28.85
CA CYS A 308 3.64 9.24 27.68
C CYS A 308 2.30 9.48 26.99
N LYS A 309 2.30 9.46 25.65
CA LYS A 309 1.10 9.43 24.81
C LYS A 309 1.27 8.40 23.71
N ALA A 310 0.21 7.74 23.32
CA ALA A 310 0.21 6.85 22.16
C ALA A 310 -0.96 7.16 21.24
N ASN A 311 -0.77 6.88 19.96
CA ASN A 311 -1.79 6.97 18.93
C ASN A 311 -1.61 5.78 17.99
N ASP A 312 -2.61 4.90 17.95
CA ASP A 312 -2.62 3.65 17.19
C ASP A 312 -2.91 3.88 15.70
N VAL A 313 -3.59 4.97 15.34
CA VAL A 313 -3.79 5.38 13.92
C VAL A 313 -2.47 5.85 13.31
N LEU A 314 -1.74 6.69 14.04
CA LEU A 314 -0.44 7.23 13.59
C LEU A 314 0.72 6.27 13.87
N ALA A 315 0.47 5.18 14.61
CA ALA A 315 1.47 4.27 15.14
C ALA A 315 2.65 5.00 15.82
N THR A 316 2.33 6.00 16.66
CA THR A 316 3.34 6.79 17.38
C THR A 316 3.23 6.67 18.88
N ILE A 317 4.38 6.62 19.55
CA ILE A 317 4.51 6.65 21.01
C ILE A 317 5.37 7.87 21.39
N ASP A 318 4.75 8.90 21.96
CA ASP A 318 5.43 10.07 22.51
C ASP A 318 5.87 9.79 23.96
N ILE A 319 7.16 9.93 24.25
CA ILE A 319 7.74 9.72 25.58
C ILE A 319 8.55 10.95 25.95
N LYS A 320 8.10 11.65 27.00
CA LYS A 320 8.77 12.83 27.55
C LYS A 320 9.26 12.55 28.97
N ILE A 321 10.56 12.34 29.12
CA ILE A 321 11.20 12.18 30.43
C ILE A 321 11.50 13.55 31.04
N LYS A 322 11.05 13.77 32.27
CA LYS A 322 11.26 15.00 33.06
C LYS A 322 12.45 14.86 34.01
N ASN A 323 12.58 13.68 34.62
CA ASN A 323 13.63 13.32 35.58
C ASN A 323 14.45 12.12 35.06
N GLU A 324 15.77 12.28 34.98
CA GLU A 324 16.71 11.27 34.47
C GLU A 324 17.05 10.21 35.52
N ILE A 325 16.07 9.40 35.90
CA ILE A 325 16.20 8.31 36.89
C ILE A 325 15.64 7.00 36.33
N ALA A 326 16.13 5.86 36.83
CA ALA A 326 15.73 4.53 36.36
C ALA A 326 14.21 4.35 36.34
N LYS A 327 13.53 4.78 37.41
CA LYS A 327 12.06 4.69 37.55
C LYS A 327 11.29 5.37 36.41
N SER A 328 11.82 6.44 35.81
CA SER A 328 11.18 7.11 34.67
C SER A 328 11.18 6.23 33.43
N TYR A 329 12.32 5.58 33.16
CA TYR A 329 12.49 4.69 32.02
C TYR A 329 11.80 3.34 32.23
N GLU A 330 11.75 2.85 33.47
CA GLU A 330 10.96 1.67 33.85
C GLU A 330 9.48 1.85 33.47
N LYS A 331 8.87 2.97 33.88
CA LYS A 331 7.48 3.30 33.57
C LYS A 331 7.24 3.49 32.09
N ALA A 332 8.21 4.05 31.37
CA ALA A 332 8.13 4.19 29.91
C ALA A 332 8.13 2.80 29.23
N LEU A 333 8.96 1.86 29.68
CA LEU A 333 8.94 0.47 29.20
C LEU A 333 7.61 -0.21 29.53
N ASP A 334 7.10 -0.07 30.76
CA ASP A 334 5.80 -0.64 31.14
C ASP A 334 4.67 -0.10 30.25
N PHE A 335 4.69 1.19 29.94
CA PHE A 335 3.74 1.81 29.03
C PHE A 335 3.78 1.16 27.64
N ILE A 336 4.97 1.02 27.02
CA ILE A 336 5.11 0.41 25.70
C ILE A 336 4.70 -1.07 25.71
N ILE A 337 5.14 -1.84 26.72
CA ILE A 337 4.81 -3.26 26.85
C ILE A 337 3.30 -3.45 26.98
N ASN A 338 2.63 -2.62 27.80
CA ASN A 338 1.19 -2.68 27.97
C ASN A 338 0.46 -2.33 26.68
N LEU A 339 0.91 -1.34 25.91
CA LEU A 339 0.36 -1.03 24.59
C LEU A 339 0.44 -2.23 23.64
N LEU A 340 1.62 -2.80 23.47
CA LEU A 340 1.84 -3.91 22.54
C LEU A 340 1.02 -5.16 22.90
N ARG A 341 0.86 -5.43 24.20
CA ARG A 341 0.00 -6.51 24.70
C ARG A 341 -1.49 -6.28 24.46
N ASN A 342 -1.91 -5.04 24.22
CA ASN A 342 -3.30 -4.65 23.98
C ASN A 342 -3.56 -4.31 22.50
N SER A 343 -2.85 -4.95 21.56
CA SER A 343 -3.06 -4.81 20.11
C SER A 343 -2.65 -3.46 19.51
N PHE A 344 -1.76 -2.70 20.16
CA PHE A 344 -1.10 -1.57 19.50
C PHE A 344 -0.28 -2.08 18.29
N PRO A 345 -0.19 -1.30 17.19
CA PRO A 345 0.61 -1.69 16.03
C PRO A 345 2.05 -2.04 16.40
N HIS A 346 2.60 -3.09 15.80
CA HIS A 346 3.97 -3.51 16.07
C HIS A 346 4.97 -2.69 15.25
N SER A 347 4.63 -2.25 14.05
CA SER A 347 5.34 -1.16 13.38
C SER A 347 4.95 0.18 14.01
N TYR A 348 5.90 0.85 14.68
CA TYR A 348 5.65 2.16 15.32
C TYR A 348 6.91 3.04 15.42
N ALA A 349 6.72 4.32 15.70
CA ALA A 349 7.78 5.28 15.97
C ALA A 349 7.74 5.81 17.42
N ILE A 350 8.89 5.91 18.08
CA ILE A 350 8.99 6.56 19.40
C ILE A 350 9.49 8.00 19.24
N LYS A 351 8.68 8.97 19.64
CA LYS A 351 9.04 10.39 19.75
C LYS A 351 9.53 10.68 21.18
N PHE A 352 10.85 10.77 21.34
CA PHE A 352 11.55 10.79 22.62
C PHE A 352 12.14 12.17 22.92
N SER A 353 11.70 12.74 24.04
CA SER A 353 12.17 14.01 24.57
C SER A 353 12.65 13.86 26.00
N SER A 354 13.82 14.45 26.30
CA SER A 354 14.52 14.33 27.58
C SER A 354 15.51 15.49 27.69
N LYS A 355 15.90 15.85 28.93
CA LYS A 355 16.95 16.85 29.20
C LYS A 355 18.37 16.30 29.05
N SER A 356 18.53 14.99 28.88
CA SER A 356 19.82 14.34 28.70
C SER A 356 20.49 14.71 27.37
N LYS A 357 21.82 14.54 27.31
CA LYS A 357 22.57 14.70 26.06
C LYS A 357 22.08 13.69 25.02
N LYS A 358 22.09 14.11 23.75
CA LYS A 358 21.73 13.21 22.64
C LYS A 358 22.86 12.21 22.41
N GLU A 359 22.65 10.99 22.87
CA GLU A 359 23.57 9.87 22.73
C GLU A 359 22.92 8.74 21.93
N PHE A 360 23.77 7.94 21.29
CA PHE A 360 23.41 6.80 20.45
C PHE A 360 24.33 5.62 20.78
N PHE A 361 24.00 4.42 20.32
CA PHE A 361 24.92 3.29 20.39
C PHE A 361 26.17 3.58 19.56
N ASN A 362 27.30 3.03 20.02
CA ASN A 362 28.54 3.04 19.28
C ASN A 362 28.57 1.91 18.24
N ILE A 363 27.51 1.82 17.43
CA ILE A 363 27.38 0.88 16.30
C ILE A 363 27.33 1.75 15.05
N LYS A 364 28.32 1.59 14.17
CA LYS A 364 28.43 2.38 12.94
C LYS A 364 27.29 2.02 11.98
N GLY A 365 26.90 2.92 11.09
CA GLY A 365 25.90 2.62 10.05
C GLY A 365 24.43 2.62 10.48
N LEU A 366 24.12 2.56 11.78
CA LEU A 366 22.73 2.70 12.24
C LEU A 366 22.18 4.11 12.01
N ALA A 367 20.92 4.18 11.58
CA ALA A 367 20.20 5.45 11.50
C ALA A 367 20.06 6.08 12.90
N LYS A 368 20.30 7.40 12.97
CA LYS A 368 20.17 8.17 14.20
C LYS A 368 18.73 8.66 14.35
N SER A 369 17.93 7.88 15.07
CA SER A 369 16.51 8.16 15.27
C SER A 369 16.16 8.51 16.71
N SER A 370 14.91 8.90 16.92
CA SER A 370 14.40 9.22 18.25
C SER A 370 14.22 7.94 19.09
N THR A 371 13.72 6.87 18.47
CA THR A 371 13.64 5.53 19.04
C THR A 371 15.01 5.03 19.49
N HIS A 372 16.05 5.18 18.65
CA HIS A 372 17.42 4.80 18.99
C HIS A 372 17.88 5.50 20.29
N ARG A 373 17.67 6.81 20.40
CA ARG A 373 18.05 7.58 21.60
C ARG A 373 17.37 7.06 22.86
N PHE A 374 16.08 6.74 22.78
CA PHE A 374 15.33 6.24 23.94
C PHE A 374 15.98 4.96 24.50
N PHE A 375 16.18 3.95 23.65
CA PHE A 375 16.78 2.67 24.09
C PHE A 375 18.23 2.81 24.51
N ARG A 376 19.00 3.70 23.86
CA ARG A 376 20.37 4.00 24.33
C ARG A 376 20.38 4.49 25.77
N ARG A 377 19.45 5.38 26.15
CA ARG A 377 19.39 5.93 27.52
C ARG A 377 19.03 4.88 28.57
N ILE A 378 18.20 3.89 28.22
CA ILE A 378 17.84 2.80 29.15
C ILE A 378 19.07 2.00 29.58
N LEU A 379 20.07 1.84 28.71
CA LEU A 379 21.29 1.08 29.04
C LEU A 379 22.14 1.71 30.15
N ASP A 380 21.90 2.97 30.53
CA ASP A 380 22.58 3.59 31.66
C ASP A 380 22.07 3.05 33.03
N PHE A 381 20.98 2.26 33.04
CA PHE A 381 20.34 1.71 34.23
C PHE A 381 20.30 0.18 34.17
N SER A 382 21.33 -0.47 34.72
CA SER A 382 21.47 -1.94 34.71
C SER A 382 20.31 -2.70 35.36
N GLU A 383 19.63 -2.08 36.32
CA GLU A 383 18.44 -2.61 36.97
C GLU A 383 17.23 -2.78 36.03
N LEU A 384 17.27 -2.16 34.84
CA LEU A 384 16.19 -2.26 33.85
C LEU A 384 16.42 -3.34 32.80
N TYR A 385 17.55 -4.04 32.82
CA TYR A 385 17.94 -4.92 31.69
C TYR A 385 17.00 -6.11 31.49
N ASP A 386 16.50 -6.71 32.56
CA ASP A 386 15.53 -7.80 32.45
C ASP A 386 14.19 -7.29 31.89
N LYS A 387 13.78 -6.07 32.24
CA LYS A 387 12.59 -5.44 31.68
C LYS A 387 12.79 -5.06 30.21
N LEU A 388 13.99 -4.59 29.85
CA LEU A 388 14.36 -4.29 28.47
C LEU A 388 14.36 -5.56 27.60
N ALA A 389 14.84 -6.69 28.14
CA ALA A 389 14.76 -8.00 27.47
C ALA A 389 13.30 -8.45 27.29
N ASN A 390 12.45 -8.29 28.31
CA ASN A 390 11.02 -8.57 28.19
C ASN A 390 10.34 -7.68 27.15
N TYR A 391 10.68 -6.38 27.08
CA TYR A 391 10.22 -5.51 26.01
C TYR A 391 10.60 -6.05 24.63
N ALA A 392 11.86 -6.45 24.42
CA ALA A 392 12.32 -6.97 23.14
C ALA A 392 11.45 -8.17 22.70
N LYS A 393 11.21 -9.14 23.60
CA LYS A 393 10.38 -10.31 23.31
C LYS A 393 8.93 -9.97 22.95
N VAL A 394 8.36 -8.96 23.62
CA VAL A 394 7.00 -8.48 23.32
C VAL A 394 6.94 -7.72 21.99
N ALA A 395 8.00 -6.99 21.64
CA ALA A 395 8.03 -6.13 20.45
C ALA A 395 8.38 -6.86 19.15
N MET A 396 9.27 -7.86 19.22
CA MET A 396 9.79 -8.55 18.03
C MET A 396 8.71 -9.41 17.36
N LYS A 397 8.33 -9.02 16.14
CA LYS A 397 7.38 -9.71 15.26
C LYS A 397 7.80 -9.55 13.81
N GLU A 398 7.92 -10.66 13.08
CA GLU A 398 8.30 -10.68 11.65
C GLU A 398 7.46 -9.69 10.82
N PHE A 399 8.09 -9.09 9.81
CA PHE A 399 7.50 -8.11 8.89
C PHE A 399 6.98 -6.83 9.56
N GLU A 400 7.59 -6.40 10.66
CA GLU A 400 7.27 -5.15 11.36
C GLU A 400 8.54 -4.33 11.58
N TRP A 401 8.45 -2.99 11.47
CA TRP A 401 9.62 -2.11 11.53
C TRP A 401 9.37 -0.84 12.34
N TYR A 402 10.43 -0.29 12.95
CA TYR A 402 10.36 1.06 13.50
C TYR A 402 10.11 2.09 12.39
N GLN A 403 9.11 2.94 12.59
CA GLN A 403 8.64 3.88 11.57
C GLN A 403 9.37 5.25 11.59
N ASP A 404 10.46 5.39 12.34
CA ASP A 404 11.25 6.63 12.42
C ASP A 404 12.61 6.60 11.68
N VAL A 405 12.80 5.62 10.79
CA VAL A 405 13.97 5.47 9.90
C VAL A 405 13.52 5.17 8.47
N GLU A 406 14.29 5.52 7.44
CA GLU A 406 13.99 5.18 6.04
C GLU A 406 13.84 3.65 5.83
N GLU A 407 12.88 3.23 5.00
CA GLU A 407 12.60 1.80 4.73
C GLU A 407 13.68 1.15 3.86
N GLY A 408 13.81 -0.17 3.96
CA GLY A 408 14.81 -0.98 3.28
C GLY A 408 15.99 -1.26 4.21
N GLU A 409 17.21 -1.18 3.68
CA GLU A 409 18.41 -1.67 4.36
C GLU A 409 18.63 -1.12 5.78
N LYS A 410 18.13 0.09 6.08
CA LYS A 410 18.27 0.77 7.38
C LYS A 410 17.15 0.47 8.37
N SER A 411 16.09 -0.22 7.94
CA SER A 411 14.98 -0.63 8.80
C SER A 411 15.48 -1.48 9.95
N LEU A 412 14.80 -1.39 11.08
CA LEU A 412 15.04 -2.25 12.23
C LEU A 412 13.70 -2.71 12.81
N LEU A 413 13.59 -4.02 13.01
CA LEU A 413 12.54 -4.68 13.75
C LEU A 413 12.38 -4.05 15.15
N PRO A 414 11.16 -3.78 15.61
CA PRO A 414 10.89 -3.38 16.98
C PRO A 414 11.50 -4.37 17.99
N GLY A 415 12.35 -3.87 18.89
CA GLY A 415 13.17 -4.68 19.79
C GLY A 415 14.65 -4.72 19.43
N SER A 416 15.05 -4.43 18.18
CA SER A 416 16.45 -4.48 17.72
C SER A 416 17.41 -3.71 18.65
N TYR A 417 17.05 -2.47 19.02
CA TYR A 417 17.90 -1.64 19.87
C TYR A 417 18.09 -2.22 21.29
N ALA A 418 17.07 -2.91 21.82
CA ALA A 418 17.16 -3.60 23.10
C ALA A 418 18.09 -4.83 23.00
N VAL A 419 17.92 -5.63 21.95
CA VAL A 419 18.78 -6.80 21.65
C VAL A 419 20.23 -6.38 21.48
N PHE A 420 20.50 -5.35 20.67
CA PHE A 420 21.86 -4.87 20.42
C PHE A 420 22.53 -4.36 21.70
N GLY A 421 21.78 -3.59 22.49
CA GLY A 421 22.27 -3.04 23.75
C GLY A 421 22.65 -4.11 24.77
N LEU A 422 21.74 -5.07 24.98
CA LEU A 422 21.93 -6.17 25.94
C LEU A 422 22.98 -7.17 25.46
N GLY A 423 22.97 -7.50 24.16
CA GLY A 423 23.91 -8.41 23.53
C GLY A 423 25.35 -7.92 23.55
N LEU A 424 25.59 -6.61 23.50
CA LEU A 424 26.93 -6.01 23.69
C LEU A 424 27.34 -5.85 25.15
N TYR A 425 26.39 -6.00 26.09
CA TYR A 425 26.65 -5.85 27.52
C TYR A 425 27.19 -7.16 28.12
N ASP A 426 26.50 -8.29 27.92
CA ASP A 426 26.82 -9.56 28.56
C ASP A 426 26.36 -10.76 27.72
N GLU A 427 27.18 -11.82 27.67
CA GLU A 427 26.90 -13.05 26.93
C GLU A 427 25.63 -13.77 27.39
N LYS A 428 25.15 -13.52 28.62
CA LYS A 428 23.88 -14.09 29.11
C LYS A 428 22.67 -13.73 28.25
N TYR A 429 22.76 -12.67 27.43
CA TYR A 429 21.72 -12.24 26.51
C TYR A 429 21.86 -12.83 25.10
N PHE A 430 22.83 -13.69 24.83
CA PHE A 430 22.99 -14.36 23.53
C PHE A 430 21.74 -15.13 23.07
N PRO A 431 21.00 -15.85 23.94
CA PRO A 431 19.75 -16.47 23.53
C PRO A 431 18.67 -15.48 23.03
N LEU A 432 18.72 -14.22 23.47
CA LEU A 432 17.82 -13.18 22.96
C LEU A 432 18.24 -12.71 21.55
N ILE A 433 19.54 -12.79 21.23
CA ILE A 433 20.07 -12.51 19.88
C ILE A 433 19.62 -13.62 18.91
N GLU A 434 19.68 -14.89 19.32
CA GLU A 434 19.18 -16.02 18.52
C GLU A 434 17.68 -15.85 18.21
N GLU A 435 16.86 -15.53 19.22
CA GLU A 435 15.43 -15.25 19.02
C GLU A 435 15.21 -14.09 18.05
N TYR A 436 16.05 -13.05 18.13
CA TYR A 436 16.01 -11.91 17.22
C TYR A 436 16.32 -12.31 15.77
N TYR A 437 17.42 -13.04 15.53
CA TYR A 437 17.80 -13.51 14.19
C TYR A 437 16.73 -14.39 13.55
N SER A 438 16.03 -15.21 14.34
CA SER A 438 14.95 -16.05 13.85
C SER A 438 13.72 -15.29 13.32
N LYS A 439 13.60 -13.99 13.64
CA LYS A 439 12.46 -13.12 13.30
C LYS A 439 12.80 -12.06 12.26
N LEU A 440 14.02 -12.09 11.71
CA LEU A 440 14.45 -11.12 10.72
C LEU A 440 13.88 -11.44 9.35
N ASP A 441 13.56 -10.37 8.64
CA ASP A 441 13.30 -10.39 7.21
C ASP A 441 14.65 -10.23 6.49
N ASP A 442 15.17 -11.36 6.01
CA ASP A 442 16.52 -11.49 5.45
C ASP A 442 16.70 -10.74 4.12
N GLU A 443 15.60 -10.41 3.44
CA GLU A 443 15.58 -9.64 2.19
C GLU A 443 15.54 -8.13 2.45
N HIS A 444 14.83 -7.66 3.49
CA HIS A 444 14.50 -6.25 3.64
C HIS A 444 15.27 -5.52 4.75
N GLN A 445 15.88 -6.21 5.72
CA GLN A 445 16.63 -5.59 6.83
C GLN A 445 18.12 -5.95 6.84
N LEU A 446 18.99 -5.00 6.52
CA LEU A 446 20.46 -5.22 6.50
C LEU A 446 21.22 -4.47 7.60
N ALA A 447 20.57 -3.58 8.36
CA ALA A 447 21.24 -2.74 9.37
C ALA A 447 21.90 -3.53 10.52
N HIS A 448 21.42 -4.75 10.79
CA HIS A 448 21.95 -5.60 11.85
C HIS A 448 23.36 -6.14 11.55
N GLN A 449 23.83 -6.08 10.29
CA GLN A 449 25.22 -6.39 9.93
C GLN A 449 26.24 -5.53 10.71
N TYR A 450 25.86 -4.30 11.07
CA TYR A 450 26.73 -3.41 11.84
C TYR A 450 26.80 -3.80 13.31
N PHE A 451 25.70 -4.35 13.85
CA PHE A 451 25.68 -4.93 15.17
C PHE A 451 26.60 -6.16 15.23
N ILE A 452 26.55 -7.06 14.23
CA ILE A 452 27.44 -8.22 14.14
C ILE A 452 28.92 -7.79 14.14
N GLU A 453 29.28 -6.77 13.33
CA GLU A 453 30.64 -6.24 13.31
C GLU A 453 31.09 -5.75 14.71
N THR A 454 30.19 -5.08 15.44
CA THR A 454 30.49 -4.57 16.79
C THR A 454 30.53 -5.69 17.83
N LEU A 455 29.74 -6.76 17.64
CA LEU A 455 29.76 -7.97 18.48
C LEU A 455 31.11 -8.69 18.36
N ILE A 456 31.62 -8.83 17.13
CA ILE A 456 32.96 -9.38 16.87
C ILE A 456 34.03 -8.54 17.57
N ASP A 457 33.98 -7.21 17.44
CA ASP A 457 34.97 -6.32 18.08
C ASP A 457 34.93 -6.42 19.61
N LYS A 458 33.76 -6.70 20.20
CA LYS A 458 33.55 -6.77 21.64
C LYS A 458 33.99 -8.10 22.26
N TYR A 459 33.60 -9.23 21.65
CA TYR A 459 33.78 -10.56 22.23
C TYR A 459 34.90 -11.37 21.58
N GLY A 460 35.35 -10.99 20.38
CA GLY A 460 36.32 -11.76 19.63
C GLY A 460 35.82 -13.17 19.33
N VAL A 461 36.74 -14.14 19.38
CA VAL A 461 36.48 -15.54 19.05
C VAL A 461 36.42 -16.39 20.32
N THR A 462 35.22 -16.84 20.68
CA THR A 462 34.96 -17.84 21.73
C THR A 462 33.93 -18.84 21.19
N GLU A 463 33.76 -20.00 21.86
CA GLU A 463 32.73 -20.98 21.45
C GLU A 463 31.34 -20.33 21.39
N LYS A 464 31.00 -19.49 22.38
CA LYS A 464 29.70 -18.82 22.43
C LYS A 464 29.58 -17.68 21.42
N SER A 465 30.61 -16.86 21.26
CA SER A 465 30.52 -15.70 20.35
C SER A 465 30.48 -16.15 18.90
N LEU A 466 31.26 -17.17 18.52
CA LEU A 466 31.26 -17.70 17.16
C LEU A 466 29.89 -18.21 16.73
N HIS A 467 29.23 -18.98 17.61
CA HIS A 467 27.89 -19.48 17.36
C HIS A 467 26.94 -18.34 16.96
N ILE A 468 26.86 -17.30 17.80
CA ILE A 468 26.00 -16.13 17.55
C ILE A 468 26.41 -15.35 16.29
N ILE A 469 27.72 -15.22 16.04
CA ILE A 469 28.20 -14.51 14.84
C ILE A 469 27.79 -15.27 13.56
N PHE A 470 27.84 -16.60 13.56
CA PHE A 470 27.47 -17.42 12.40
C PHE A 470 25.97 -17.39 12.14
N GLU A 471 25.16 -17.55 13.19
CA GLU A 471 23.70 -17.32 13.11
C GLU A 471 23.41 -15.91 12.54
N GLY A 472 24.18 -14.90 12.99
CA GLY A 472 24.11 -13.55 12.45
C GLY A 472 24.40 -13.48 10.95
N PHE A 473 25.44 -14.17 10.45
CA PHE A 473 25.76 -14.22 9.02
C PHE A 473 24.68 -14.88 8.18
N LEU A 474 23.93 -15.84 8.75
CA LEU A 474 22.85 -16.55 8.07
C LEU A 474 21.51 -15.80 8.16
N SER A 475 21.40 -14.81 9.06
CA SER A 475 20.15 -14.06 9.30
C SER A 475 19.84 -12.94 8.29
N GLY A 476 20.70 -12.74 7.29
CA GLY A 476 20.50 -11.71 6.26
C GLY A 476 21.36 -11.92 5.02
N GLN A 477 20.88 -11.42 3.88
CA GLN A 477 21.60 -11.49 2.61
C GLN A 477 22.61 -10.34 2.48
N PHE A 478 23.76 -10.46 3.13
CA PHE A 478 24.78 -9.42 3.10
C PHE A 478 25.72 -9.54 1.90
N ASP A 479 25.92 -8.44 1.17
CA ASP A 479 27.10 -8.25 0.32
C ASP A 479 28.24 -7.60 1.12
N LYS A 480 28.68 -8.28 2.20
CA LYS A 480 29.70 -7.76 3.11
C LYS A 480 30.67 -8.84 3.58
N ILE A 481 31.95 -8.47 3.61
CA ILE A 481 33.03 -9.25 4.25
C ILE A 481 33.34 -8.66 5.63
N PHE A 482 33.24 -9.48 6.67
CA PHE A 482 33.53 -9.12 8.06
C PHE A 482 35.03 -9.20 8.35
N LYS A 483 35.76 -8.19 7.85
CA LYS A 483 37.23 -8.13 7.91
C LYS A 483 37.80 -8.19 9.32
N ASN A 484 37.07 -7.72 10.33
CA ASN A 484 37.50 -7.79 11.72
C ASN A 484 37.57 -9.24 12.22
N LEU A 485 36.60 -10.08 11.87
CA LEU A 485 36.67 -11.52 12.15
C LEU A 485 37.77 -12.20 11.34
N ALA A 486 37.89 -11.87 10.05
CA ALA A 486 38.93 -12.41 9.18
C ALA A 486 40.35 -12.20 9.74
N LYS A 487 40.59 -11.04 10.36
CA LYS A 487 41.87 -10.72 11.03
C LYS A 487 42.09 -11.56 12.28
N LEU A 488 41.04 -11.84 13.07
CA LEU A 488 41.14 -12.72 14.24
C LEU A 488 41.45 -14.17 13.84
N MET A 489 41.07 -14.58 12.63
CA MET A 489 41.38 -15.90 12.07
C MET A 489 42.83 -16.05 11.57
N GLU A 490 43.70 -15.04 11.76
CA GLU A 490 45.15 -15.23 11.59
C GLU A 490 45.77 -16.08 12.71
N ASP A 491 45.10 -16.13 13.88
CA ASP A 491 45.50 -16.96 15.02
C ASP A 491 45.03 -18.42 14.84
N GLU A 492 45.95 -19.38 15.03
CA GLU A 492 45.69 -20.81 14.84
C GLU A 492 44.70 -21.40 15.87
N GLU A 493 44.64 -20.88 17.10
CA GLU A 493 43.65 -21.35 18.09
C GLU A 493 42.24 -20.88 17.71
N ASN A 494 42.11 -19.65 17.19
CA ASN A 494 40.84 -19.16 16.66
C ASN A 494 40.36 -19.97 15.46
N LYS A 495 41.26 -20.43 14.58
CA LYS A 495 40.92 -21.33 13.47
C LYS A 495 40.40 -22.68 13.95
N LYS A 496 40.97 -23.25 15.03
CA LYS A 496 40.47 -24.51 15.60
C LYS A 496 39.04 -24.35 16.12
N LEU A 497 38.75 -23.24 16.80
CA LEU A 497 37.40 -22.93 17.27
C LEU A 497 36.42 -22.74 16.10
N LEU A 498 36.84 -22.04 15.04
CA LEU A 498 36.07 -21.91 13.80
C LEU A 498 35.73 -23.28 13.19
N ILE A 499 36.72 -24.15 12.99
CA ILE A 499 36.50 -25.48 12.39
C ILE A 499 35.51 -26.29 13.23
N LYS A 500 35.69 -26.30 14.56
CA LYS A 500 34.81 -27.00 15.49
C LYS A 500 33.37 -26.46 15.40
N GLU A 501 33.19 -25.15 15.41
CA GLU A 501 31.85 -24.55 15.35
C GLU A 501 31.19 -24.79 13.99
N LEU A 502 31.95 -24.77 12.90
CA LEU A 502 31.43 -25.10 11.58
C LEU A 502 30.83 -26.51 11.52
N GLU A 503 31.27 -27.48 12.34
CA GLU A 503 30.68 -28.83 12.35
C GLU A 503 29.17 -28.84 12.63
N ASN A 504 28.65 -27.80 13.28
CA ASN A 504 27.22 -27.64 13.59
C ASN A 504 26.36 -27.22 12.39
N PHE A 505 26.98 -26.77 11.30
CA PHE A 505 26.30 -26.18 10.14
C PHE A 505 26.33 -27.12 8.92
N ASP A 506 25.31 -27.00 8.07
CA ASP A 506 25.25 -27.76 6.83
C ASP A 506 26.23 -27.25 5.78
N LYS A 507 26.28 -27.93 4.62
CA LYS A 507 27.23 -27.58 3.56
C LYS A 507 27.01 -26.15 3.04
N TYR A 508 25.78 -25.73 2.78
CA TYR A 508 25.49 -24.43 2.21
C TYR A 508 25.72 -23.32 3.23
N GLU A 509 25.30 -23.53 4.48
CA GLU A 509 25.53 -22.60 5.58
C GLU A 509 27.03 -22.36 5.80
N LYS A 510 27.84 -23.43 5.79
CA LYS A 510 29.31 -23.32 5.83
C LYS A 510 29.85 -22.43 4.74
N GLU A 511 29.40 -22.62 3.49
CA GLU A 511 29.86 -21.80 2.37
C GLU A 511 29.53 -20.32 2.58
N THR A 512 28.31 -20.01 3.04
CA THR A 512 27.89 -18.64 3.37
C THR A 512 28.72 -18.03 4.50
N ILE A 513 28.93 -18.75 5.61
CA ILE A 513 29.74 -18.29 6.75
C ILE A 513 31.17 -18.00 6.29
N LEU A 514 31.78 -18.93 5.57
CA LEU A 514 33.16 -18.81 5.10
C LEU A 514 33.31 -17.67 4.08
N TYR A 515 32.32 -17.48 3.20
CA TYR A 515 32.26 -16.34 2.29
C TYR A 515 32.15 -15.01 3.05
N SER A 516 31.34 -14.93 4.10
CA SER A 516 31.23 -13.73 4.96
C SER A 516 32.56 -13.37 5.64
N ILE A 517 33.45 -14.35 5.86
CA ILE A 517 34.79 -14.11 6.44
C ILE A 517 35.81 -13.71 5.36
N TRP A 518 35.89 -14.43 4.23
CA TRP A 518 37.00 -14.31 3.28
C TRP A 518 36.62 -13.89 1.85
N GLY A 519 35.33 -13.71 1.56
CA GLY A 519 34.81 -13.57 0.20
C GLY A 519 35.23 -14.75 -0.68
N ASP A 520 35.39 -14.55 -1.98
CA ASP A 520 35.80 -15.59 -2.95
C ASP A 520 37.08 -16.38 -2.59
N LYS A 521 37.89 -15.86 -1.65
CA LYS A 521 39.12 -16.52 -1.20
C LYS A 521 38.85 -17.68 -0.24
N TRP A 522 37.64 -17.85 0.28
CA TRP A 522 37.32 -18.85 1.31
C TRP A 522 37.70 -20.28 0.92
N LYS A 523 37.59 -20.63 -0.37
CA LYS A 523 37.99 -21.95 -0.91
C LYS A 523 39.46 -22.31 -0.68
N LYS A 524 40.32 -21.31 -0.40
CA LYS A 524 41.75 -21.52 -0.11
C LYS A 524 42.04 -21.86 1.35
N PHE A 525 41.04 -21.71 2.23
CA PHE A 525 41.17 -21.89 3.67
C PHE A 525 40.51 -23.18 4.19
N LEU A 526 39.98 -24.03 3.29
CA LEU A 526 39.37 -25.34 3.57
C LEU A 526 40.31 -26.53 3.30
N VAL A 527 41.63 -26.30 3.24
CA VAL A 527 42.64 -27.37 3.06
C VAL A 527 43.16 -27.83 4.40
#